data_AF-A0A4Y2WEF6-F1
#
_entry.id   AF-A0A4Y2WEF6-F1
#
_cell.length_a   1.000
_cell.length_b   1.000
_cell.length_c   1.000
_cell.angle_alpha   90.00
_cell.angle_beta   90.00
_cell.angle_gamma   90.00
#
_symmetry.space_group_name_H-M   'P 1'
#
loop_
_entity.id
_entity.type
_entity.pdbx_description
1 polymer ?
#
loop_
_entity_poly.entity_id
_entity_poly.type
_entity_poly.pdbx_seq_one_letter_code
_entity_poly.pdbx_strand_id
1 'polypeptide(L)'
;MEGIRRRLIQLLTQKIAAKGIETSIATADADSCIVRCEVDKATSHPIVAITGQDADLVVFLIALAPPESNIYFMKSGKGKVEVKLFSTGIL
;
A
#
# COMPACT_ATOMS: atom_id res chain seq x y z
N MET A 1 12.35 23.32 -6.91
CA MET A 1 12.00 21.88 -6.81
C MET A 1 10.63 21.65 -6.17
N GLU A 2 10.30 22.35 -5.07
CA GLU A 2 9.00 22.24 -4.38
C GLU A 2 7.74 22.36 -5.24
N GLY A 3 7.71 23.30 -6.19
CA GLY A 3 6.55 23.50 -7.06
C GLY A 3 6.28 22.37 -8.06
N ILE A 4 7.35 21.74 -8.58
CA ILE A 4 7.24 20.61 -9.53
C ILE A 4 6.69 19.38 -8.82
N ARG A 5 7.20 19.07 -7.61
CA ARG A 5 6.71 17.96 -6.79
C ARG A 5 5.21 18.11 -6.49
N ARG A 6 4.80 19.29 -6.00
CA ARG A 6 3.39 19.56 -5.68
C ARG A 6 2.49 19.42 -6.91
N ARG A 7 2.90 19.98 -8.05
CA ARG A 7 2.16 19.88 -9.30
C ARG A 7 2.05 18.43 -9.78
N LEU A 8 3.13 17.64 -9.68
CA LEU A 8 3.11 16.23 -10.04
C LEU A 8 2.14 15.43 -9.16
N ILE A 9 2.21 15.59 -7.84
CA ILE A 9 1.29 14.94 -6.90
C ILE A 9 -0.15 15.30 -7.25
N GLN A 10 -0.46 16.58 -7.44
CA GLN A 10 -1.81 17.03 -7.83
C GLN A 10 -2.29 16.39 -9.13
N LEU A 11 -1.47 16.38 -10.18
CA LEU A 11 -1.83 15.78 -11.47
C LEU A 11 -2.06 14.26 -11.36
N LEU A 12 -1.25 13.56 -10.59
CA LEU A 12 -1.42 12.12 -10.35
C LEU A 12 -2.69 11.84 -9.56
N THR A 13 -2.95 12.57 -8.47
CA THR A 13 -4.18 12.45 -7.68
C THR A 13 -5.41 12.68 -8.54
N GLN A 14 -5.43 13.73 -9.37
CA GLN A 14 -6.54 13.99 -10.29
C GLN A 14 -6.74 12.84 -11.29
N LYS A 15 -5.64 12.30 -11.84
CA LYS A 15 -5.70 11.22 -12.83
C LYS A 15 -6.19 9.89 -12.23
N ILE A 16 -5.80 9.59 -10.99
CA ILE A 16 -6.24 8.40 -10.26
C ILE A 16 -7.72 8.55 -9.84
N ALA A 17 -8.10 9.70 -9.29
CA ALA A 17 -9.48 10.01 -8.93
C ALA A 17 -10.42 9.98 -10.15
N ALA A 18 -9.97 10.45 -11.33
CA ALA A 18 -10.74 10.34 -12.57
C ALA A 18 -11.00 8.91 -13.04
N LYS A 19 -10.30 7.91 -12.47
CA LYS A 19 -10.57 6.48 -12.67
C LYS A 19 -11.47 5.87 -11.59
N GLY A 20 -12.00 6.69 -10.67
CA GLY A 20 -12.85 6.24 -9.57
C GLY A 20 -12.09 5.54 -8.45
N ILE A 21 -10.76 5.71 -8.39
CA ILE A 21 -9.92 5.10 -7.36
C ILE A 21 -9.78 6.08 -6.20
N GLU A 22 -10.14 5.63 -4.99
CA GLU A 22 -9.93 6.39 -3.77
C GLU A 22 -8.44 6.71 -3.59
N THR A 23 -8.12 7.98 -3.35
CA THR A 23 -6.74 8.46 -3.28
C THR A 23 -6.54 9.31 -2.03
N SER A 24 -5.48 9.00 -1.28
CA SER A 24 -4.99 9.81 -0.16
C SER A 24 -3.57 10.29 -0.45
N ILE A 25 -3.18 11.42 0.14
CA ILE A 25 -1.82 11.96 0.07
C ILE A 25 -1.25 11.92 1.47
N ALA A 26 -0.17 11.17 1.68
CA ALA A 26 0.54 11.16 2.95
C ALA A 26 1.25 12.51 3.16
N THR A 27 1.18 13.03 4.39
CA THR A 27 1.91 14.25 4.78
C THR A 27 3.41 14.02 4.89
N ALA A 28 3.82 12.78 5.16
CA ALA A 28 5.20 12.33 5.26
C ALA A 28 5.37 11.05 4.42
N ASP A 29 5.77 9.95 5.07
CA ASP A 29 5.96 8.66 4.43
C ASP A 29 4.61 7.96 4.12
N ALA A 30 4.55 7.29 2.96
CA ALA A 30 3.35 6.63 2.49
C ALA A 30 3.16 5.24 3.10
N ASP A 31 4.24 4.54 3.49
CA ASP A 31 4.18 3.13 3.85
C ASP A 31 3.35 2.90 5.10
N SER A 32 3.57 3.73 6.13
CA SER A 32 2.76 3.68 7.35
C SER A 32 1.29 4.03 7.10
N CYS A 33 1.00 4.93 6.15
CA CYS A 33 -0.36 5.31 5.79
C CYS A 33 -1.08 4.18 5.06
N ILE A 34 -0.38 3.52 4.13
CA ILE A 34 -0.88 2.37 3.38
C ILE A 34 -1.22 1.24 4.35
N VAL A 35 -0.27 0.80 5.18
CA VAL A 35 -0.51 -0.35 6.07
C VAL A 35 -1.65 -0.10 7.04
N ARG A 36 -1.73 1.10 7.64
CA ARG A 36 -2.84 1.43 8.56
C ARG A 36 -4.19 1.44 7.86
N CYS A 37 -4.27 2.03 6.67
CA CYS A 37 -5.51 2.06 5.89
C CYS A 37 -5.99 0.65 5.54
N GLU A 38 -5.08 -0.23 5.16
CA GLU A 38 -5.41 -1.60 4.77
C GLU A 38 -5.76 -2.48 5.98
N VAL A 39 -5.14 -2.25 7.16
CA VAL A 39 -5.57 -2.86 8.43
C VAL A 39 -6.98 -2.43 8.82
N ASP A 40 -7.31 -1.15 8.69
CA ASP A 40 -8.68 -0.66 8.95
C ASP A 40 -9.70 -1.29 7.98
N LYS A 41 -9.35 -1.42 6.69
CA LYS A 41 -10.21 -2.07 5.69
C LYS A 41 -10.41 -3.56 5.92
N ALA A 42 -9.42 -4.26 6.49
CA ALA A 42 -9.51 -5.68 6.78
C ALA A 42 -10.62 -6.02 7.80
N THR A 43 -11.13 -5.03 8.54
CA THR A 43 -12.30 -5.20 9.42
C THR A 43 -13.61 -5.45 8.67
N SER A 44 -13.69 -4.98 7.42
CA SER A 44 -14.90 -5.04 6.57
C SER A 44 -14.70 -5.85 5.29
N HIS A 45 -13.46 -6.16 4.94
CA HIS A 45 -13.10 -6.91 3.73
C HIS A 45 -12.42 -8.23 4.12
N PRO A 46 -12.91 -9.38 3.62
CA PRO A 46 -12.41 -10.69 4.04
C PRO A 46 -10.97 -10.96 3.61
N ILE A 47 -10.50 -10.28 2.56
CA ILE A 47 -9.15 -10.35 2.01
C ILE A 47 -8.74 -8.95 1.56
N VAL A 48 -7.55 -8.52 1.94
CA VAL A 48 -6.96 -7.25 1.55
C VAL A 48 -5.57 -7.48 0.95
N ALA A 49 -5.25 -6.79 -0.15
CA ALA A 49 -3.96 -6.92 -0.82
C ALA A 49 -3.25 -5.55 -0.92
N ILE A 50 -2.07 -5.47 -0.32
CA ILE A 50 -1.17 -4.32 -0.41
C ILE A 50 -0.23 -4.55 -1.59
N THR A 51 -0.17 -3.61 -2.54
CA THR A 51 0.77 -3.69 -3.66
C THR A 51 1.85 -2.64 -3.51
N GLY A 52 3.13 -3.02 -3.65
CA GLY A 52 4.25 -2.09 -3.55
C GLY A 52 5.56 -2.70 -4.03
N GLN A 53 6.58 -1.87 -4.23
CA GLN A 53 7.94 -2.34 -4.54
C GLN A 53 8.85 -2.36 -3.32
N ASP A 54 8.56 -1.60 -2.27
CA ASP A 54 9.48 -1.47 -1.14
C ASP A 54 9.31 -2.63 -0.15
N ALA A 55 10.41 -3.08 0.45
CA ALA A 55 10.42 -4.30 1.28
C ALA A 55 10.09 -4.03 2.75
N ASP A 56 10.32 -2.81 3.21
CA ASP A 56 9.91 -2.25 4.50
C ASP A 56 8.38 -2.21 4.67
N LEU A 57 7.59 -2.18 3.60
CA LEU A 57 6.13 -2.42 3.66
C LEU A 57 5.77 -3.74 4.37
N VAL A 58 6.59 -4.80 4.21
CA VAL A 58 6.39 -6.07 4.93
C VAL A 58 6.68 -5.90 6.42
N VAL A 59 7.70 -5.12 6.76
CA VAL A 59 8.08 -4.84 8.15
C VAL A 59 6.95 -4.08 8.86
N PHE A 60 6.40 -3.06 8.21
CA PHE A 60 5.23 -2.34 8.73
C PHE A 60 4.00 -3.25 8.84
N LEU A 61 3.76 -4.11 7.85
CA LEU A 61 2.64 -5.06 7.90
C LEU A 61 2.76 -6.01 9.09
N ILE A 62 3.93 -6.60 9.33
CA ILE A 62 4.16 -7.48 10.50
C ILE A 62 3.99 -6.71 11.82
N ALA A 63 4.42 -5.45 11.86
CA ALA A 63 4.36 -4.65 13.09
C ALA A 63 2.95 -4.15 13.44
N LEU A 64 2.09 -3.92 12.44
CA LEU A 64 0.82 -3.22 12.63
C LEU A 64 -0.42 -4.09 12.39
N ALA A 65 -0.31 -5.17 11.62
CA ALA A 65 -1.44 -6.03 11.32
C ALA A 65 -1.70 -7.03 12.45
N PRO A 66 -2.98 -7.25 12.83
CA PRO A 66 -3.33 -8.36 13.72
C PRO A 66 -2.90 -9.71 13.12
N PRO A 67 -2.44 -10.67 13.94
CA PRO A 67 -2.01 -11.99 13.45
C PRO A 67 -3.08 -12.74 12.63
N GLU A 68 -4.35 -12.49 12.91
CA GLU A 68 -5.53 -13.15 12.34
C GLU A 68 -6.06 -12.42 11.09
N SER A 69 -5.42 -11.33 10.68
CA SER A 69 -5.86 -10.53 9.54
C SER A 69 -5.43 -11.16 8.21
N ASN A 70 -6.36 -11.24 7.26
CA ASN A 70 -6.12 -11.76 5.90
C ASN A 70 -5.56 -10.65 4.98
N ILE A 71 -4.42 -10.08 5.37
CA ILE A 71 -3.76 -9.00 4.62
C ILE A 71 -2.50 -9.55 3.96
N TYR A 72 -2.40 -9.37 2.65
CA TYR A 72 -1.30 -9.90 1.86
C TYR A 72 -0.49 -8.77 1.22
N PHE A 73 0.84 -8.84 1.30
CA PHE A 73 1.72 -7.96 0.54
C PHE A 73 2.11 -8.60 -0.77
N MET A 74 1.66 -8.02 -1.88
CA MET A 74 2.04 -8.38 -3.24
C MET A 74 3.16 -7.45 -3.71
N LYS A 75 4.39 -7.94 -3.65
CA LYS A 75 5.55 -7.22 -4.17
C LYS A 75 5.49 -7.22 -5.69
N SER A 76 5.28 -6.05 -6.27
CA SER A 76 5.31 -5.88 -7.71
C SER A 76 6.74 -6.08 -8.23
N GLY A 77 6.90 -6.96 -9.21
CA GLY A 77 8.20 -7.24 -9.83
C GLY A 77 8.74 -6.01 -10.58
N LYS A 78 10.07 -5.92 -10.73
CA LYS A 78 10.71 -4.98 -11.64
C LYS A 78 11.26 -5.75 -12.84
N GLY A 79 10.77 -5.45 -14.05
CA GLY A 79 11.22 -6.16 -15.26
C GLY A 79 10.76 -7.62 -15.29
N LYS A 80 11.69 -8.57 -15.42
CA LYS A 80 11.42 -10.03 -15.47
C LYS A 80 11.31 -10.70 -14.10
N VAL A 81 11.28 -9.93 -13.02
CA VAL A 81 11.18 -10.48 -11.66
C VAL A 81 9.75 -10.90 -11.40
N GLU A 82 9.57 -12.13 -10.91
CA GLU A 82 8.26 -12.67 -10.54
C GLU A 82 7.61 -11.87 -9.41
N VAL A 83 6.28 -11.78 -9.46
CA VAL A 83 5.46 -11.21 -8.38
C VAL A 83 5.57 -12.13 -7.17
N LYS A 84 5.88 -11.56 -6.00
CA LYS A 84 5.98 -12.32 -4.75
C LYS A 84 4.85 -11.93 -3.81
N LEU A 85 4.26 -12.91 -3.15
CA LEU A 85 3.21 -12.73 -2.16
C LEU A 85 3.74 -13.06 -0.77
N PHE A 86 3.48 -12.18 0.19
CA PHE A 86 3.86 -12.34 1.60
C PHE A 86 2.61 -12.19 2.48
N SER A 87 2.57 -12.90 3.60
CA SER A 87 1.50 -12.78 4.61
C SER A 87 2.12 -12.76 6.01
N THR A 88 1.36 -12.30 6.99
CA THR A 88 1.74 -12.29 8.41
C THR A 88 1.46 -13.61 9.13
N GLY A 89 0.72 -14.54 8.51
CA GLY A 89 0.36 -15.82 9.12
C GLY A 89 1.56 -16.76 9.30
N ILE A 90 1.64 -17.40 10.46
CA ILE A 90 2.44 -18.61 10.67
C ILE A 90 1.59 -19.78 10.15
N LEU A 91 2.06 -20.47 9.12
CA LEU A 91 1.45 -21.70 8.57
C LEU A 91 1.39 -22.82 9.61
#